data_AF-A0A954JC63-F1
#
_entry.id   AF-A0A954JC63-F1
#
_cell.length_a   1.000
_cell.length_b   1.000
_cell.length_c   1.000
_cell.angle_alpha   90.00
_cell.angle_beta   90.00
_cell.angle_gamma   90.00
#
_symmetry.space_group_name_H-M   'P 1'
#
loop_
_entity.id
_entity.type
_entity.pdbx_description
1 polymer ?
#
loop_
_entity_poly.entity_id
_entity_poly.type
_entity_poly.pdbx_seq_one_letter_code
_entity_poly.pdbx_strand_id
1 'polypeptide(L)' 'SIDPIDYESLLALDEALCRLAKIDEQLVQLVKLRYFTGLTIEDTARILNISPRTTKRNWAYARAWLRREIEGDEENSGES' A
#
# COMPACT_ATOMS: atom_id res chain seq x y z
N SER A 1 -10.04 -18.54 16.71
CA SER A 1 -9.17 -17.41 17.02
C SER A 1 -9.20 -16.52 15.80
N ILE A 2 -9.90 -15.39 15.85
CA ILE A 2 -9.70 -14.35 14.83
C ILE A 2 -8.46 -13.64 15.33
N ASP A 3 -7.32 -13.86 14.68
CA ASP A 3 -6.13 -13.08 15.00
C ASP A 3 -6.50 -11.61 14.76
N PRO A 4 -6.47 -10.75 15.80
CA PRO A 4 -6.72 -9.34 15.60
C PRO A 4 -5.62 -8.86 14.67
N ILE A 5 -6.01 -8.44 13.46
CA ILE A 5 -5.12 -7.66 12.60
C ILE A 5 -4.62 -6.54 13.49
N ASP A 6 -3.30 -6.49 13.70
CA ASP A 6 -2.66 -5.54 14.59
C ASP A 6 -3.15 -4.13 14.23
N TYR A 7 -3.94 -3.54 15.12
CA TYR A 7 -4.66 -2.29 14.87
C TYR A 7 -3.66 -1.16 14.62
N GLU A 8 -2.52 -1.19 15.29
CA GLU A 8 -1.41 -0.25 15.09
C GLU A 8 -0.82 -0.40 13.68
N SER A 9 -0.52 -1.63 13.24
CA SER A 9 -0.09 -1.88 11.86
C SER A 9 -1.11 -1.39 10.82
N LEU A 10 -2.41 -1.55 11.08
CA LEU A 10 -3.46 -1.09 10.17
C LEU A 10 -3.58 0.43 10.14
N LEU A 11 -3.42 1.10 11.29
CA LEU A 11 -3.39 2.56 11.38
C LEU A 11 -2.17 3.14 10.66
N ALA A 12 -0.97 2.60 10.91
CA ALA A 12 0.26 3.00 10.23
C ALA A 12 0.15 2.82 8.70
N LEU A 13 -0.47 1.73 8.25
CA LEU A 13 -0.75 1.53 6.83
C LEU A 13 -1.71 2.58 6.27
N ASP A 14 -2.79 2.93 6.98
CA ASP A 14 -3.76 3.94 6.52
C ASP A 14 -3.12 5.33 6.41
N GLU A 15 -2.31 5.71 7.39
CA GLU A 15 -1.54 6.96 7.35
C GLU A 15 -0.54 6.99 6.19
N ALA A 16 0.21 5.91 5.99
CA ALA A 16 1.14 5.79 4.87
C ALA A 16 0.40 5.85 3.53
N LEU A 17 -0.78 5.23 3.40
CA LEU A 17 -1.62 5.35 2.20
C LEU A 17 -2.13 6.78 1.97
N CYS A 18 -2.49 7.51 3.03
CA CYS A 18 -2.85 8.92 2.94
C CYS A 18 -1.69 9.78 2.42
N ARG A 19 -0.45 9.47 2.82
CA ARG A 19 0.76 10.15 2.31
C ARG A 19 1.06 9.75 0.86
N LEU A 20 0.95 8.47 0.52
CA LEU A 20 1.13 7.97 -0.85
C LEU A 20 0.12 8.59 -1.82
N ALA A 21 -1.13 8.81 -1.39
CA ALA A 21 -2.16 9.45 -2.20
C ALA A 21 -1.74 10.85 -2.69
N LYS A 22 -0.99 11.59 -1.86
CA LYS A 22 -0.46 12.92 -2.22
C LYS A 22 0.62 12.85 -3.30
N ILE A 23 1.26 11.70 -3.48
CA ILE A 23 2.29 11.45 -4.49
C ILE A 23 1.64 10.93 -5.78
N ASP A 24 0.86 9.84 -5.67
CA ASP A 24 0.17 9.21 -6.78
C ASP A 24 -1.02 8.38 -6.29
N GLU A 25 -2.23 8.89 -6.51
CA GLU A 25 -3.49 8.23 -6.16
C GLU A 25 -3.68 6.88 -6.85
N GLN A 26 -3.11 6.66 -8.06
CA GLN A 26 -3.22 5.38 -8.75
C GLN A 26 -2.46 4.28 -8.02
N LEU A 27 -1.36 4.61 -7.33
CA LEU A 27 -0.64 3.64 -6.51
C LEU A 27 -1.47 3.20 -5.30
N VAL A 28 -2.19 4.12 -4.68
CA VAL A 28 -3.11 3.81 -3.58
C VAL A 28 -4.23 2.88 -4.05
N GLN A 29 -4.84 3.19 -5.20
CA GLN A 29 -5.88 2.33 -5.76
C GLN A 29 -5.37 0.92 -6.10
N LEU A 30 -4.17 0.84 -6.67
CA LEU A 30 -3.49 -0.42 -6.93
C LEU A 30 -3.28 -1.21 -5.63
N VAL A 31 -2.81 -0.56 -4.57
CA VAL A 31 -2.60 -1.23 -3.27
C VAL A 31 -3.91 -1.73 -2.69
N LYS A 32 -4.97 -0.92 -2.73
CA LYS A 32 -6.28 -1.32 -2.19
C LYS A 32 -6.84 -2.55 -2.89
N LEU A 33 -6.81 -2.57 -4.23
CA LEU A 33 -7.26 -3.71 -5.03
C LEU A 33 -6.46 -4.97 -4.70
N ARG A 34 -5.14 -4.87 -4.59
CA ARG A 34 -4.30 -6.05 -4.38
C ARG A 34 -4.30 -6.57 -2.95
N TYR A 35 -4.30 -5.66 -1.98
CA TYR A 35 -4.13 -6.02 -0.57
C TYR A 35 -5.46 -6.37 0.09
N PHE A 36 -6.51 -5.56 -0.11
CA PHE A 36 -7.80 -5.78 0.56
C PHE A 36 -8.74 -6.71 -0.19
N THR A 37 -8.69 -6.70 -1.53
CA THR A 37 -9.59 -7.55 -2.34
C THR A 37 -8.91 -8.83 -2.86
N GLY A 38 -7.59 -8.96 -2.68
CA GLY A 38 -6.83 -10.15 -3.08
C GLY A 38 -6.64 -10.30 -4.59
N LEU A 39 -6.87 -9.24 -5.39
CA LEU A 39 -6.81 -9.31 -6.84
C LEU A 39 -5.39 -9.54 -7.36
N THR A 40 -5.32 -10.27 -8.49
CA THR A 40 -4.07 -10.51 -9.20
C THR A 40 -3.56 -9.24 -9.88
N ILE A 41 -2.31 -9.27 -10.36
CA ILE A 41 -1.76 -8.18 -11.18
C ILE A 41 -2.62 -7.97 -12.42
N GLU A 42 -3.01 -9.06 -13.06
CA GLU A 42 -3.72 -9.06 -14.33
C GLU A 42 -5.14 -8.50 -14.16
N ASP A 43 -5.83 -8.83 -13.07
CA ASP A 43 -7.15 -8.26 -12.73
C ASP A 43 -7.02 -6.77 -12.40
N THR A 44 -6.02 -6.42 -11.59
CA THR A 44 -5.78 -5.02 -11.21
C THR A 44 -5.44 -4.17 -12.43
N ALA A 45 -4.62 -4.68 -13.34
CA ALA A 45 -4.26 -4.02 -14.60
C ALA A 45 -5.50 -3.72 -15.46
N ARG A 46 -6.43 -4.68 -15.54
CA ARG A 46 -7.70 -4.50 -16.26
C ARG A 46 -8.58 -3.43 -15.62
N ILE A 47 -8.73 -3.44 -14.29
CA ILE A 47 -9.55 -2.45 -13.56
C ILE A 47 -8.97 -1.05 -13.68
N LEU A 48 -7.64 -0.91 -13.57
CA LEU A 48 -6.95 0.37 -13.67
C LEU A 48 -6.71 0.83 -15.12
N ASN A 49 -7.09 0.01 -16.10
CA ASN A 49 -6.88 0.26 -17.53
C ASN A 49 -5.41 0.60 -17.88
N ILE A 50 -4.47 -0.16 -17.32
CA ILE A 50 -3.04 -0.05 -17.59
C ILE A 50 -2.43 -1.42 -17.93
N SER A 51 -1.22 -1.43 -18.48
CA SER A 51 -0.58 -2.71 -18.83
C SER A 51 -0.22 -3.54 -17.57
N PRO A 52 -0.23 -4.88 -17.64
CA PRO A 52 0.27 -5.73 -16.56
C PRO A 52 1.73 -5.41 -16.19
N ARG A 53 2.56 -5.03 -17.17
CA ARG A 53 3.95 -4.59 -16.93
C ARG A 53 4.01 -3.32 -16.07
N THR A 54 3.21 -2.31 -16.40
CA THR A 54 3.08 -1.08 -15.61
C THR A 54 2.59 -1.40 -14.20
N THR A 55 1.56 -2.26 -14.09
CA THR A 55 0.99 -2.69 -12.81
C THR A 55 2.02 -3.40 -11.93
N LYS A 56 2.85 -4.31 -12.48
CA LYS A 56 3.95 -4.96 -11.74
C LYS A 56 4.96 -3.95 -11.22
N ARG A 57 5.37 -2.99 -12.05
CA ARG A 57 6.32 -1.94 -11.67
C ARG A 57 5.75 -1.04 -10.57
N ASN A 58 4.53 -0.56 -10.76
CA ASN A 58 3.83 0.31 -9.82
C ASN A 58 3.59 -0.41 -8.48
N TRP A 59 3.24 -1.70 -8.51
CA TRP A 59 3.13 -2.52 -7.30
C TRP A 59 4.45 -2.61 -6.53
N ALA A 60 5.54 -2.94 -7.24
CA ALA A 60 6.85 -3.07 -6.60
C ALA A 60 7.28 -1.74 -5.95
N TYR A 61 7.05 -0.63 -6.65
CA TYR A 61 7.30 0.71 -6.12
C TYR A 61 6.44 1.02 -4.89
N ALA A 62 5.12 0.85 -4.98
CA ALA A 62 4.20 1.17 -3.89
C ALA A 62 4.52 0.39 -2.61
N ARG A 63 4.83 -0.91 -2.72
CA ARG A 63 5.24 -1.70 -1.54
C ARG A 63 6.56 -1.23 -0.94
N ALA A 64 7.56 -0.94 -1.77
CA ALA A 64 8.86 -0.49 -1.30
C ALA A 64 8.74 0.87 -0.61
N TRP A 65 7.91 1.75 -1.16
CA TRP A 65 7.59 3.05 -0.58
C TRP A 65 6.85 2.91 0.75
N LEU A 66 5.76 2.13 0.81
CA LEU A 66 4.97 1.92 2.03
C LEU A 66 5.80 1.31 3.15
N ARG A 67 6.63 0.32 2.82
CA ARG A 67 7.54 -0.29 3.80
C ARG A 67 8.47 0.75 4.40
N ARG A 68 9.11 1.58 3.56
CA ARG A 68 10.01 2.63 4.01
C ARG A 68 9.28 3.67 4.87
N GLU A 69 8.06 4.04 4.48
CA GLU A 69 7.28 5.04 5.22
C GLU A 69 6.90 4.54 6.61
N ILE A 70 6.40 3.30 6.70
CA ILE A 70 5.99 2.69 7.97
C ILE A 70 7.20 2.43 8.87
N GLU A 71 8.30 1.87 8.34
CA GLU A 71 9.54 1.66 9.11
C GLU A 71 10.15 3.01 9.57
N GLY A 72 10.00 4.08 8.78
CA GLY A 72 10.49 5.41 9.14
C GLY A 72 9.64 6.15 10.17
N ASP A 73 8.33 5.87 10.23
CA ASP A 73 7.44 6.42 11.26
C ASP A 73 7.67 5.73 12.63
N GLU A 74 8.09 4.46 12.67
CA GLU A 74 8.44 3.76 13.92
C GLU A 74 9.65 4.38 14.64
N GLU A 75 10.68 4.83 13.90
CA GLU A 75 11.86 5.50 14.49
C GLU A 75 11.54 6.89 15.08
N ASN A 76 10.51 7.58 14.58
CA ASN A 76 10.14 8.92 15.06
C ASN A 76 9.17 8.88 16.26
N SER A 77 8.58 7.72 16.55
CA SER A 77 7.60 7.53 17.62
C SER A 77 8.22 7.17 18.98
N GLY A 78 9.54 6.87 19.02
CA GLY A 78 10.29 6.51 20.23
C GLY A 78 10.88 7.70 21.02
N GLU A 79 10.73 8.93 20.52
CA GLU A 79 11.26 10.14 21.14
C GLU A 79 10.09 11.09 21.51
N SER A 80 9.35 10.76 22.58
CA SER A 80 8.39 11.66 23.24
C SER A 80 8.20 11.29 24.70
#